data_AF-A0A3B6U722-F1
#
_entry.id   AF-A0A3B6U722-F1
#
_cell.length_a   1.000
_cell.length_b   1.000
_cell.length_c   1.000
_cell.angle_alpha   90.00
_cell.angle_beta   90.00
_cell.angle_gamma   90.00
#
_symmetry.space_group_name_H-M   'P 1'
#
loop_
_entity.id
_entity.type
_entity.pdbx_description
1 polymer ?
#
loop_
_entity_poly.entity_id
_entity_poly.type
_entity_poly.pdbx_seq_one_letter_code
_entity_poly.pdbx_strand_id
1 'polypeptide(L)'
;MSTRVMAPAKKIAVAQILVIVMVATSLLQTSRATVTKSGEELFKMALVGLMDVAIDDVIAATPPSKIPEVKAAGEKQQLLAMAKVDTAKGDKAKLEAFMSAYKKAAEQVLAAPPAQKFSVMDTGFTEASHPAP
;
A
#
# COMPACT_ATOMS: atom_id res chain seq x y z
N MET A 1 -11.65 -14.70 -33.24
CA MET A 1 -10.61 -13.65 -33.31
C MET A 1 -11.13 -12.41 -32.59
N SER A 2 -10.71 -12.21 -31.34
CA SER A 2 -10.82 -10.93 -30.61
C SER A 2 -9.89 -11.00 -29.41
N THR A 3 -8.59 -10.92 -29.68
CA THR A 3 -7.59 -10.49 -28.70
C THR A 3 -7.90 -9.04 -28.35
N ARG A 4 -8.75 -8.85 -27.33
CA ARG A 4 -8.95 -7.53 -26.72
C ARG A 4 -7.60 -7.15 -26.13
N VAL A 5 -6.94 -6.19 -26.78
CA VAL A 5 -5.73 -5.55 -26.28
C VAL A 5 -6.11 -4.86 -24.97
N MET A 6 -5.95 -5.57 -23.86
CA MET A 6 -5.89 -4.98 -22.52
C MET A 6 -4.59 -4.19 -22.49
N ALA A 7 -4.63 -2.89 -22.81
CA ALA A 7 -3.63 -2.02 -22.22
C ALA A 7 -3.71 -2.24 -20.69
N PRO A 8 -2.60 -2.57 -20.02
CA PRO A 8 -2.67 -3.55 -18.95
C PRO A 8 -3.07 -2.83 -17.66
N ALA A 9 -4.19 -3.20 -17.04
CA ALA A 9 -4.56 -2.70 -15.71
C ALA A 9 -3.37 -2.77 -14.73
N LYS A 10 -2.54 -3.80 -14.88
CA LYS A 10 -1.27 -3.96 -14.17
C LYS A 10 -0.25 -2.84 -14.41
N LYS A 11 -0.10 -2.31 -15.63
CA LYS A 11 0.79 -1.16 -15.91
C LYS A 11 0.29 0.14 -15.28
N ILE A 12 -1.03 0.31 -15.21
CA ILE A 12 -1.66 1.47 -14.56
C ILE A 12 -1.43 1.41 -13.05
N ALA A 13 -1.70 0.26 -12.41
CA ALA A 13 -1.45 0.05 -10.99
C ALA A 13 0.03 0.28 -10.61
N VAL A 14 0.97 -0.25 -11.41
CA VAL A 14 2.41 -0.03 -11.20
C VAL A 14 2.77 1.46 -11.33
N ALA A 15 2.22 2.17 -12.31
CA ALA A 15 2.46 3.60 -12.46
C ALA A 15 1.89 4.40 -11.27
N GLN A 16 0.70 4.05 -10.77
CA GLN A 16 0.11 4.68 -9.59
C GLN A 16 0.98 4.48 -8.33
N ILE A 17 1.44 3.25 -8.07
CA ILE A 17 2.36 2.97 -6.96
C ILE A 17 3.62 3.83 -7.08
N LEU A 18 4.20 3.97 -8.27
CA LEU A 18 5.39 4.80 -8.48
C LEU A 18 5.14 6.27 -8.15
N VAL A 19 4.02 6.84 -8.60
CA VAL A 19 3.65 8.24 -8.28
C VAL A 19 3.46 8.42 -6.78
N ILE A 20 2.76 7.50 -6.12
CA ILE A 20 2.48 7.57 -4.68
C ILE A 20 3.78 7.52 -3.86
N VAL A 21 4.70 6.60 -4.23
CA VAL A 21 6.01 6.48 -3.58
C VAL A 21 6.87 7.72 -3.82
N MET A 22 6.82 8.33 -5.01
CA MET A 22 7.51 9.60 -5.28
C MET A 22 6.97 10.74 -4.40
N VAL A 23 5.65 10.85 -4.22
CA VAL A 23 5.06 11.83 -3.31
C VAL A 23 5.55 11.59 -1.88
N ALA A 24 5.46 10.37 -1.38
CA ALA A 24 5.91 10.04 -0.02
C ALA A 24 7.40 10.35 0.21
N THR A 25 8.26 9.98 -0.73
CA THR A 25 9.71 10.23 -0.64
C THR A 25 10.04 11.72 -0.70
N SER A 26 9.33 12.51 -1.50
CA SER A 26 9.51 13.98 -1.54
C SER A 26 9.23 14.64 -0.18
N LEU A 27 8.27 14.12 0.60
CA LEU A 27 7.97 14.61 1.96
C LEU A 27 9.15 14.38 2.93
N LEU A 28 9.93 13.32 2.69
CA LEU A 28 11.08 12.95 3.51
C LEU A 28 12.36 13.74 3.14
N GLN A 29 12.43 14.39 1.97
CA GLN A 29 13.65 15.07 1.48
C GLN A 29 13.95 16.44 2.11
N THR A 30 13.07 17.00 2.93
CA THR A 30 13.32 18.29 3.62
C THR A 30 14.49 18.20 4.62
N SER A 31 15.23 19.28 4.84
CA SER A 31 16.51 19.34 5.59
C SER A 31 16.47 19.02 7.11
N ARG A 32 15.40 18.39 7.61
CA ARG A 32 15.24 17.97 9.01
C ARG A 32 15.25 16.44 9.14
N ALA A 33 15.72 15.91 10.27
CA ALA A 33 15.68 14.48 10.56
C ALA A 33 14.25 13.95 10.84
N THR A 34 13.30 14.85 11.13
CA THR A 34 11.91 14.52 11.42
C THR A 34 10.93 15.24 10.47
N VAL A 35 9.81 14.57 10.20
CA VAL A 35 8.67 15.12 9.44
C VAL A 35 7.75 15.91 10.38
N THR A 36 7.13 16.97 9.88
CA THR A 36 6.08 17.70 10.62
C THR A 36 4.81 16.85 10.72
N LYS A 37 3.92 17.17 11.68
CA LYS A 37 2.60 16.53 11.78
C LYS A 37 1.83 16.58 10.46
N SER A 38 1.86 17.70 9.74
CA SER A 38 1.25 17.82 8.42
C SER A 38 1.87 16.88 7.38
N GLY A 39 3.20 16.68 7.42
CA GLY A 39 3.88 15.75 6.53
C GLY A 39 3.61 14.29 6.90
N GLU A 40 3.43 13.96 8.19
CA GLU A 40 2.99 12.62 8.60
C GLU A 40 1.57 12.31 8.11
N GLU A 41 0.65 13.27 8.18
CA GLU A 41 -0.71 13.07 7.64
C GLU A 41 -0.69 12.87 6.13
N LEU A 42 0.12 13.64 5.39
CA LEU A 42 0.32 13.43 3.95
C LEU A 42 0.99 12.07 3.65
N PHE A 43 1.92 11.65 4.52
CA PHE A 43 2.53 10.33 4.41
C PHE A 43 1.51 9.21 4.64
N LYS A 44 0.62 9.33 5.64
CA LYS A 44 -0.47 8.38 5.87
C LYS A 44 -1.39 8.32 4.65
N MET A 45 -1.76 9.45 4.06
CA MET A 45 -2.58 9.49 2.84
C MET A 45 -1.88 8.77 1.68
N ALA A 46 -0.58 9.01 1.49
CA ALA A 46 0.20 8.30 0.47
C ALA A 46 0.27 6.80 0.76
N LEU A 47 0.51 6.40 2.00
CA LEU A 47 0.57 5.00 2.39
C LEU A 47 -0.77 4.28 2.18
N VAL A 48 -1.88 4.91 2.59
CA VAL A 48 -3.25 4.39 2.38
C VAL A 48 -3.54 4.28 0.88
N GLY A 49 -3.21 5.31 0.09
CA GLY A 49 -3.40 5.25 -1.36
C GLY A 49 -2.59 4.14 -2.03
N LEU A 50 -1.39 3.83 -1.53
CA LEU A 50 -0.61 2.68 -2.00
C LEU A 50 -1.32 1.36 -1.68
N MET A 51 -1.89 1.24 -0.49
CA MET A 51 -2.65 0.06 -0.09
C MET A 51 -3.94 -0.09 -0.90
N ASP A 52 -4.65 1.01 -1.18
CA ASP A 52 -5.87 1.02 -2.00
C ASP A 52 -5.63 0.40 -3.37
N VAL A 53 -4.51 0.72 -4.03
CA VAL A 53 -4.17 0.11 -5.33
C VAL A 53 -4.14 -1.43 -5.26
N ALA A 54 -3.59 -1.99 -4.18
CA ALA A 54 -3.54 -3.44 -4.00
C ALA A 54 -4.90 -4.00 -3.55
N ILE A 55 -5.63 -3.31 -2.66
CA ILE A 55 -6.96 -3.71 -2.19
C ILE A 55 -7.95 -3.75 -3.36
N ASP A 56 -7.95 -2.74 -4.24
CA ASP A 56 -8.81 -2.68 -5.42
C ASP A 56 -8.53 -3.85 -6.38
N ASP A 57 -7.27 -4.23 -6.56
CA ASP A 57 -6.88 -5.39 -7.37
C ASP A 57 -7.32 -6.72 -6.73
N VAL A 58 -7.30 -6.82 -5.40
CA VAL A 58 -7.87 -7.97 -4.67
C VAL A 58 -9.39 -8.01 -4.85
N ILE A 59 -10.07 -6.87 -4.71
CA ILE A 59 -11.53 -6.77 -4.90
C ILE A 59 -11.91 -7.17 -6.33
N ALA A 60 -11.15 -6.72 -7.33
CA ALA A 60 -11.37 -7.09 -8.74
C ALA A 60 -11.23 -8.60 -8.99
N ALA A 61 -10.41 -9.30 -8.20
CA ALA A 61 -10.26 -10.76 -8.25
C ALA A 61 -11.23 -11.53 -7.34
N THR A 62 -12.02 -10.84 -6.51
CA THR A 62 -12.85 -11.44 -5.47
C THR A 62 -14.27 -11.71 -5.97
N PRO A 63 -14.86 -12.89 -5.70
CA PRO A 63 -16.27 -13.15 -5.97
C PRO A 63 -17.19 -12.15 -5.25
N PRO A 64 -18.28 -11.66 -5.89
CA PRO A 64 -19.13 -10.62 -5.32
C PRO A 64 -19.61 -10.87 -3.89
N SER A 65 -19.92 -12.13 -3.55
CA SER A 65 -20.38 -12.53 -2.22
C SER A 65 -19.34 -12.35 -1.10
N LYS A 66 -18.05 -12.19 -1.44
CA LYS A 66 -16.93 -12.02 -0.49
C LYS A 66 -16.35 -10.60 -0.48
N ILE A 67 -16.77 -9.72 -1.38
CA ILE A 67 -16.25 -8.34 -1.46
C ILE A 67 -16.40 -7.58 -0.13
N PRO A 68 -17.53 -7.66 0.61
CA PRO A 68 -17.65 -6.95 1.88
C PRO A 68 -16.60 -7.37 2.92
N GLU A 69 -16.27 -8.67 2.97
CA GLU A 69 -15.24 -9.22 3.87
C GLU A 69 -13.85 -8.69 3.50
N VAL A 70 -13.52 -8.70 2.20
CA VAL A 70 -12.24 -8.18 1.70
C VAL A 70 -12.09 -6.69 1.99
N LYS A 71 -13.15 -5.89 1.82
CA LYS A 71 -13.14 -4.46 2.15
C LYS A 71 -12.89 -4.23 3.63
N ALA A 72 -13.62 -4.92 4.51
CA ALA A 72 -13.43 -4.80 5.95
C ALA A 72 -12.01 -5.18 6.40
N ALA A 73 -11.43 -6.23 5.79
CA ALA A 73 -10.05 -6.62 6.04
C ALA A 73 -9.04 -5.56 5.54
N GLY A 74 -9.27 -4.99 4.35
CA GLY A 74 -8.46 -3.89 3.80
C GLY A 74 -8.48 -2.65 4.70
N GLU A 75 -9.67 -2.20 5.12
CA GLU A 75 -9.84 -1.06 6.05
C GLU A 75 -9.12 -1.31 7.38
N LYS A 76 -9.24 -2.53 7.93
CA LYS A 76 -8.52 -2.91 9.15
C LYS A 76 -7.00 -2.80 8.97
N GLN A 77 -6.45 -3.28 7.86
CA GLN A 77 -5.02 -3.18 7.55
C GLN A 77 -4.58 -1.71 7.41
N GLN A 78 -5.40 -0.85 6.79
CA GLN A 78 -5.12 0.58 6.67
C GLN A 78 -5.06 1.27 8.03
N LEU A 79 -6.02 1.00 8.92
CA LEU A 79 -6.02 1.55 10.28
C LEU A 79 -4.77 1.12 11.06
N LEU A 80 -4.35 -0.14 10.92
CA LEU A 80 -3.12 -0.63 11.53
C LEU A 80 -1.89 0.07 10.96
N ALA A 81 -1.81 0.25 9.63
CA ALA A 81 -0.71 0.94 8.97
C ALA A 81 -0.59 2.40 9.45
N MET A 82 -1.71 3.13 9.52
CA MET A 82 -1.75 4.51 10.04
C MET A 82 -1.29 4.58 11.50
N ALA A 83 -1.75 3.66 12.35
CA ALA A 83 -1.32 3.59 13.74
C ALA A 83 0.20 3.32 13.87
N LYS A 84 0.78 2.53 12.96
CA LYS A 84 2.24 2.31 12.91
C LYS A 84 3.00 3.55 12.49
N VAL A 85 2.48 4.31 11.53
CA VAL A 85 3.04 5.61 11.17
C VAL A 85 3.09 6.54 12.39
N ASP A 86 2.04 6.57 13.22
CA ASP A 86 2.04 7.38 14.46
C ASP A 86 3.17 6.97 15.43
N THR A 87 3.57 5.70 15.45
CA THR A 87 4.69 5.24 16.29
C THR A 87 6.06 5.73 15.80
N ALA A 88 6.18 6.14 14.53
CA ALA A 88 7.41 6.68 13.99
C ALA A 88 7.72 8.08 14.55
N LYS A 89 6.71 8.84 15.01
CA LYS A 89 6.87 10.20 15.56
C LYS A 89 7.73 11.11 14.66
N GLY A 90 7.49 11.02 13.37
CA GLY A 90 8.14 11.81 12.33
C GLY A 90 9.51 11.29 11.92
N ASP A 91 10.01 10.20 12.51
CA ASP A 91 11.30 9.59 12.17
C ASP A 91 11.30 9.15 10.71
N LYS A 92 12.11 9.84 9.90
CA LYS A 92 12.15 9.63 8.45
C LYS A 92 12.61 8.24 8.06
N ALA A 93 13.57 7.68 8.77
CA ALA A 93 14.09 6.34 8.45
C ALA A 93 13.02 5.28 8.70
N LYS A 94 12.26 5.41 9.79
CA LYS A 94 11.13 4.51 10.06
C LYS A 94 10.02 4.66 9.04
N LEU A 95 9.66 5.89 8.68
CA LEU A 95 8.65 6.15 7.65
C LEU A 95 9.07 5.60 6.28
N GLU A 96 10.34 5.78 5.90
CA GLU A 96 10.87 5.19 4.67
C GLU A 96 10.83 3.66 4.71
N ALA A 97 11.20 3.05 5.83
CA ALA A 97 11.13 1.60 6.02
C ALA A 97 9.68 1.08 5.88
N PHE A 98 8.70 1.78 6.48
CA PHE A 98 7.28 1.45 6.29
C PHE A 98 6.87 1.57 4.82
N MET A 99 7.16 2.69 4.15
CA MET A 99 6.78 2.89 2.75
C MET A 99 7.37 1.80 1.84
N SER A 100 8.64 1.45 2.05
CA SER A 100 9.32 0.38 1.32
C SER A 100 8.67 -0.99 1.55
N ALA A 101 8.38 -1.34 2.81
CA ALA A 101 7.77 -2.61 3.16
C ALA A 101 6.36 -2.76 2.55
N TYR A 102 5.53 -1.73 2.68
CA TYR A 102 4.18 -1.74 2.10
C TYR A 102 4.20 -1.72 0.57
N LYS A 103 5.12 -0.99 -0.06
CA LYS A 103 5.34 -1.04 -1.50
C LYS A 103 5.63 -2.47 -1.97
N LYS A 104 6.56 -3.16 -1.30
CA LYS A 104 6.90 -4.55 -1.63
C LYS A 104 5.70 -5.49 -1.47
N ALA A 105 4.95 -5.35 -0.38
CA ALA A 105 3.74 -6.13 -0.15
C ALA A 105 2.68 -5.88 -1.24
N ALA A 106 2.44 -4.63 -1.62
CA ALA A 106 1.52 -4.27 -2.71
C ALA A 106 1.96 -4.88 -4.06
N GLU A 107 3.25 -4.82 -4.39
CA GLU A 107 3.79 -5.46 -5.59
C GLU A 107 3.59 -6.99 -5.59
N GLN A 108 3.74 -7.64 -4.43
CA GLN A 108 3.47 -9.07 -4.27
C GLN A 108 1.99 -9.40 -4.47
N VAL A 109 1.08 -8.59 -3.93
CA VAL A 109 -0.37 -8.74 -4.16
C VAL A 109 -0.71 -8.62 -5.64
N LEU A 110 -0.21 -7.58 -6.32
CA LEU A 110 -0.44 -7.37 -7.75
C LEU A 110 0.11 -8.53 -8.60
N ALA A 111 1.22 -9.14 -8.17
CA ALA A 111 1.82 -10.28 -8.85
C ALA A 111 1.14 -11.62 -8.58
N ALA A 112 0.41 -11.75 -7.46
CA ALA A 112 -0.19 -13.01 -7.04
C ALA A 112 -1.32 -13.49 -7.98
N PRO A 113 -1.51 -14.81 -8.12
CA PRO A 113 -2.68 -15.38 -8.79
C PRO A 113 -3.99 -14.91 -8.14
N PRO A 114 -5.10 -14.72 -8.90
CA PRO A 114 -6.35 -14.16 -8.38
C PRO A 114 -6.85 -14.80 -7.08
N ALA A 115 -6.84 -16.14 -7.00
CA ALA A 115 -7.31 -16.88 -5.82
C ALA A 115 -6.42 -16.70 -4.57
N GLN A 116 -5.19 -16.22 -4.72
CA GLN A 116 -4.23 -16.04 -3.64
C GLN A 116 -4.10 -14.58 -3.19
N LYS A 117 -4.57 -13.62 -3.99
CA LYS A 117 -4.40 -12.17 -3.75
C LYS A 117 -4.83 -11.74 -2.35
N PHE A 118 -5.97 -12.21 -1.88
CA PHE A 118 -6.46 -11.86 -0.53
C PHE A 118 -5.54 -12.35 0.59
N SER A 119 -5.08 -13.60 0.51
CA SER A 119 -4.15 -14.17 1.51
C SER A 119 -2.79 -13.49 1.50
N VAL A 120 -2.28 -13.16 0.30
CA VAL A 120 -1.02 -12.41 0.14
C VAL A 120 -1.16 -10.99 0.68
N MET A 121 -2.31 -10.34 0.48
CA MET A 121 -2.57 -9.00 1.03
C MET A 121 -2.57 -9.01 2.56
N ASP A 122 -3.34 -9.92 3.17
CA ASP A 122 -3.49 -9.97 4.63
C ASP A 122 -2.15 -10.27 5.32
N THR A 123 -1.40 -11.25 4.79
CA THR A 123 -0.08 -11.61 5.33
C THR A 123 0.93 -10.50 5.08
N GLY A 124 1.05 -10.04 3.84
CA GLY A 124 2.06 -9.06 3.44
C GLY A 124 1.90 -7.70 4.11
N PHE A 125 0.67 -7.21 4.29
CA PHE A 125 0.42 -5.96 5.03
C PHE A 125 0.64 -6.11 6.53
N THR A 126 0.31 -7.28 7.10
CA THR A 126 0.63 -7.56 8.50
C THR A 126 2.14 -7.54 8.73
N GLU A 127 2.92 -8.22 7.88
CA GLU A 127 4.38 -8.20 7.94
C GLU A 127 4.95 -6.79 7.72
N ALA A 128 4.43 -6.04 6.74
CA ALA A 128 4.87 -4.68 6.46
C ALA A 128 4.61 -3.70 7.62
N SER A 129 3.64 -4.00 8.50
CA SER A 129 3.40 -3.23 9.73
C SER A 129 4.48 -3.45 10.82
N HIS A 130 5.40 -4.38 10.58
CA HIS A 130 6.55 -4.72 11.41
C HIS A 130 7.83 -4.79 10.56
N PRO A 131 8.26 -3.68 9.93
CA PRO A 131 9.47 -3.70 9.13
C PRO A 131 10.65 -4.12 10.00
N ALA A 132 11.53 -4.95 9.44
CA ALA A 132 12.75 -5.40 10.14
C ALA A 132 13.56 -4.18 10.64
N PRO A 133 14.18 -4.26 11.83
CA PRO A 133 14.97 -3.18 12.39
C PRO A 133 16.18 -2.80 11.54
#